data_AF-A0A0S3U893-F1
#
_entry.id   AF-A0A0S3U893-F1
#
_cell.length_a   1.000
_cell.length_b   1.000
_cell.length_c   1.000
_cell.angle_alpha   90.00
_cell.angle_beta   90.00
_cell.angle_gamma   90.00
#
_symmetry.space_group_name_H-M   'P 1'
#
loop_
_entity.id
_entity.type
_entity.pdbx_description
1 polymer ?
#
loop_
_entity_poly.entity_id
_entity_poly.type
_entity_poly.pdbx_seq_one_letter_code
_entity_poly.pdbx_strand_id
1 'polypeptide(L)'
;MNHDLMFSSNDNEHYTPHDLLYRVLRFYDDLIDLDPCCNDRENPHTPSRQQFTIEDDGLSQPWHGKVFVNPPYGNALKDWANKVAIEYESGNAQQILFLVPSRTDTQWYKRLSEYPRCNIHGRLKFLNAKNKGNAAPFPSVLFYLGKRKSRFREYFELIGEVIIPSRDRTEYKREYMKGYMQQRRGQH
;
A
#
# COMPACT_ATOMS: atom_id res chain seq x y z
N MET A 1 -23.83 40.03 -12.28
CA MET A 1 -22.48 39.41 -12.35
C MET A 1 -22.55 38.13 -11.56
N ASN A 2 -22.69 36.99 -12.24
CA ASN A 2 -22.65 35.67 -11.60
C ASN A 2 -21.18 35.30 -11.42
N HIS A 3 -20.79 35.00 -10.18
CA HIS A 3 -19.52 34.36 -9.89
C HIS A 3 -19.66 32.88 -10.30
N ASP A 4 -19.16 32.55 -11.49
CA ASP A 4 -18.88 31.17 -11.86
C ASP A 4 -17.75 30.66 -10.96
N LEU A 5 -18.13 29.85 -9.96
CA LEU A 5 -17.23 29.01 -9.19
C LEU A 5 -16.60 27.99 -10.16
N MET A 6 -15.36 28.25 -10.55
CA MET A 6 -14.53 27.25 -11.22
C MET A 6 -14.24 26.10 -10.26
N PHE A 7 -14.96 25.00 -10.42
CA PHE A 7 -14.53 23.70 -9.88
C PHE A 7 -13.27 23.27 -10.64
N SER A 8 -12.10 23.33 -9.99
CA SER A 8 -10.90 22.70 -10.53
C SER A 8 -11.05 21.19 -10.42
N SER A 9 -11.21 20.52 -11.57
CA SER A 9 -11.37 19.07 -11.64
C SER A 9 -10.03 18.35 -11.44
N ASN A 10 -9.62 18.14 -10.19
CA ASN A 10 -8.56 17.19 -9.83
C ASN A 10 -9.17 15.82 -9.48
N ASP A 11 -9.98 15.25 -10.37
CA ASP A 11 -10.68 13.96 -10.16
C ASP A 11 -9.77 12.73 -10.38
N ASN A 12 -8.64 12.66 -9.65
CA ASN A 12 -7.77 11.47 -9.60
C ASN A 12 -8.02 10.62 -8.36
N GLU A 13 -9.19 10.77 -7.75
CA GLU A 13 -9.56 9.99 -6.58
C GLU A 13 -9.99 8.58 -7.02
N HIS A 14 -9.47 7.57 -6.34
CA HIS A 14 -9.77 6.17 -6.56
C HIS A 14 -10.20 5.58 -5.21
N TYR A 15 -11.46 5.73 -4.82
CA TYR A 15 -11.89 5.22 -3.52
C TYR A 15 -11.89 3.69 -3.50
N THR A 16 -11.41 3.13 -2.39
CA THR A 16 -11.31 1.68 -2.20
C THR A 16 -12.70 1.03 -2.25
N PRO A 17 -12.93 -0.04 -3.05
CA PRO A 17 -14.22 -0.71 -3.08
C PRO A 17 -14.66 -1.21 -1.70
N HIS A 18 -15.96 -1.10 -1.37
CA HIS A 18 -16.47 -1.41 -0.02
C HIS A 18 -16.10 -2.81 0.48
N ASP A 19 -16.17 -3.84 -0.37
CA ASP A 19 -15.81 -5.21 0.02
C ASP A 19 -14.33 -5.34 0.42
N LEU A 20 -13.44 -4.60 -0.26
CA LEU A 20 -12.02 -4.57 0.07
C LEU A 20 -11.80 -3.77 1.36
N LEU A 21 -12.43 -2.61 1.50
CA LEU A 21 -12.34 -1.79 2.70
C LEU A 21 -12.84 -2.54 3.94
N TYR A 22 -13.94 -3.28 3.82
CA TYR A 22 -14.45 -4.16 4.89
C TYR A 22 -13.41 -5.20 5.30
N ARG A 23 -12.74 -5.86 4.35
CA ARG A 23 -11.64 -6.81 4.66
C ARG A 23 -10.46 -6.14 5.34
N VAL A 24 -10.08 -4.93 4.90
CA VAL A 24 -9.01 -4.13 5.53
C VAL A 24 -9.35 -3.81 6.98
N LEU A 25 -10.56 -3.34 7.25
CA LEU A 25 -11.04 -3.05 8.61
C LEU A 25 -11.00 -4.29 9.49
N ARG A 26 -11.60 -5.41 9.04
CA ARG A 26 -11.60 -6.65 9.82
C ARG A 26 -10.18 -7.21 10.03
N PHE A 27 -9.31 -7.11 9.03
CA PHE A 27 -7.89 -7.46 9.17
C PHE A 27 -7.23 -6.67 10.31
N TYR A 28 -7.55 -5.38 10.44
CA TYR A 28 -7.04 -4.48 11.47
C TYR A 28 -7.85 -4.43 12.76
N ASP A 29 -8.76 -5.39 12.99
CA ASP A 29 -9.60 -5.44 14.18
C ASP A 29 -10.47 -4.16 14.32
N ASP A 30 -11.02 -3.72 13.18
CA ASP A 30 -11.91 -2.57 13.01
C ASP A 30 -11.29 -1.21 13.37
N LEU A 31 -9.96 -1.14 13.38
CA LEU A 31 -9.23 0.06 13.76
C LEU A 31 -8.03 0.34 12.83
N ILE A 32 -8.16 1.39 12.03
CA ILE A 32 -7.06 2.01 11.28
C ILE A 32 -6.60 3.24 12.06
N ASP A 33 -5.31 3.32 12.36
CA ASP A 33 -4.76 4.48 13.06
C ASP A 33 -4.55 5.65 12.10
N LEU A 34 -4.14 5.38 10.85
CA LEU A 34 -3.84 6.42 9.86
C LEU A 34 -4.26 6.04 8.43
N ASP A 35 -4.94 6.98 7.76
CA ASP A 35 -5.06 7.05 6.29
C ASP A 35 -4.30 8.30 5.79
N PRO A 36 -3.11 8.15 5.17
CA PRO A 36 -2.34 9.29 4.68
C PRO A 36 -2.79 9.78 3.29
N CYS A 37 -3.86 9.20 2.73
CA CYS A 37 -4.37 9.48 1.39
C CYS A 37 -5.88 9.78 1.42
N CYS A 38 -6.33 10.47 2.47
CA CYS A 38 -7.74 10.75 2.69
C CYS A 38 -8.28 11.64 1.58
N ASN A 39 -9.47 11.28 1.09
CA ASN A 39 -10.18 12.03 0.05
C ASN A 39 -10.82 13.31 0.57
N ASP A 40 -11.40 13.26 1.77
CA ASP A 40 -12.19 14.34 2.35
C ASP A 40 -12.13 14.22 3.86
N ARG A 41 -11.71 15.28 4.54
CA ARG A 41 -11.60 15.31 6.00
C ARG A 41 -12.96 15.29 6.69
N GLU A 42 -13.98 15.88 6.08
CA GLU A 42 -15.32 15.97 6.66
C GLU A 42 -16.12 14.68 6.46
N ASN A 43 -15.88 13.97 5.35
CA ASN A 43 -16.52 12.70 5.04
C ASN A 43 -15.52 11.67 4.48
N PRO A 44 -14.62 11.14 5.34
CA PRO A 44 -13.57 10.23 4.89
C PRO A 44 -14.16 8.90 4.44
N HIS A 45 -13.76 8.45 3.24
CA HIS A 45 -14.17 7.14 2.74
C HIS A 45 -13.54 5.99 3.53
N THR A 46 -12.31 6.17 3.99
CA THR A 46 -11.62 5.23 4.88
C THR A 46 -11.81 5.68 6.33
N PRO A 47 -12.52 4.91 7.18
CA PRO A 47 -12.59 5.21 8.60
C PRO A 47 -11.22 4.99 9.25
N SER A 48 -10.65 6.05 9.84
CA SER A 48 -9.37 6.00 10.58
C SER A 48 -9.37 7.02 11.72
N ARG A 49 -8.44 6.87 12.67
CA ARG A 49 -8.27 7.84 13.77
C ARG A 49 -7.66 9.15 13.31
N GLN A 50 -6.78 9.09 12.32
CA GLN A 50 -6.12 10.24 11.71
C GLN A 50 -6.15 10.11 10.19
N GLN A 51 -6.27 11.26 9.53
CA GLN A 51 -6.34 11.40 8.09
C GLN A 51 -5.40 12.52 7.64
N PHE A 52 -4.72 12.32 6.50
CA PHE A 52 -4.07 13.40 5.77
C PHE A 52 -4.70 13.55 4.40
N THR A 53 -5.10 14.76 4.05
CA THR A 53 -5.62 15.12 2.73
C THR A 53 -4.47 15.60 1.83
N ILE A 54 -4.81 15.98 0.59
CA ILE A 54 -3.82 16.53 -0.35
C ILE A 54 -3.17 17.82 0.19
N GLU A 55 -3.91 18.62 0.95
CA GLU A 55 -3.44 19.87 1.57
C GLU A 55 -2.41 19.63 2.67
N ASP A 56 -2.47 18.49 3.37
CA ASP A 56 -1.51 18.13 4.41
C ASP A 56 -0.20 17.57 3.83
N ASP A 57 -0.18 17.22 2.55
CA ASP A 57 0.90 16.45 1.91
C ASP A 57 1.27 15.20 2.74
N GLY A 58 0.46 14.15 2.66
CA GLY A 58 0.66 12.92 3.43
C GLY A 58 2.03 12.24 3.25
N LEU A 59 2.81 12.59 2.22
CA LEU A 59 4.21 12.15 2.07
C LEU A 59 5.17 12.88 3.03
N SER A 60 4.87 14.13 3.38
CA SER A 60 5.65 14.93 4.33
C SER A 60 5.35 14.61 5.80
N GLN A 61 4.21 13.99 6.07
CA GLN A 61 3.72 13.76 7.43
C GLN A 61 4.32 12.51 8.10
N PRO A 62 4.42 12.48 9.44
CA PRO A 62 4.85 11.28 10.18
C PRO A 62 3.76 10.21 10.17
N TRP A 63 4.15 8.94 9.98
CA TRP A 63 3.21 7.81 10.01
C TRP A 63 3.38 6.97 11.26
N HIS A 64 2.28 6.41 11.79
CA HIS A 64 2.31 5.59 12.99
C HIS A 64 1.21 4.51 13.00
N GLY A 65 1.40 3.49 13.84
CA GLY A 65 0.35 2.48 14.10
C GLY A 65 0.02 1.58 12.91
N LYS A 66 -1.29 1.29 12.75
CA LYS A 66 -1.87 0.54 11.64
C LYS A 66 -2.28 1.49 10.51
N VAL A 67 -1.52 1.48 9.42
CA VAL A 67 -1.71 2.39 8.29
C VAL A 67 -2.37 1.66 7.12
N PHE A 68 -3.36 2.28 6.50
CA PHE A 68 -3.89 1.88 5.20
C PHE A 68 -3.59 2.96 4.18
N VAL A 69 -2.93 2.60 3.07
CA VAL A 69 -2.45 3.53 2.07
C VAL A 69 -3.04 3.14 0.72
N ASN A 70 -3.90 4.00 0.20
CA ASN A 70 -4.49 3.91 -1.14
C ASN A 70 -4.23 5.25 -1.85
N PRO A 71 -3.01 5.46 -2.37
CA PRO A 71 -2.59 6.77 -2.84
C PRO A 71 -3.29 7.18 -4.13
N PRO A 72 -3.30 8.47 -4.50
CA PRO A 72 -3.60 8.87 -5.86
C PRO A 72 -2.64 8.16 -6.83
N TYR A 73 -3.20 7.52 -7.85
CA TYR A 73 -2.39 6.78 -8.82
C TYR A 73 -1.75 7.74 -9.82
N GLY A 74 -0.49 7.48 -10.18
CA GLY A 74 0.24 8.33 -11.11
C GLY A 74 1.74 8.32 -10.86
N ASN A 75 2.37 9.47 -11.11
CA ASN A 75 3.83 9.62 -11.09
C ASN A 75 4.43 9.48 -9.68
N ALA A 76 3.67 9.86 -8.64
CA ALA A 76 4.13 9.82 -7.25
C ALA A 76 4.14 8.41 -6.63
N LEU A 77 3.69 7.36 -7.33
CA LEU A 77 3.61 5.99 -6.77
C LEU A 77 4.97 5.48 -6.26
N LYS A 78 6.07 5.89 -6.90
CA LYS A 78 7.42 5.57 -6.45
C LYS A 78 7.70 6.14 -5.06
N ASP A 79 7.27 7.37 -4.79
CA ASP A 79 7.54 8.08 -3.54
C ASP A 79 6.68 7.51 -2.41
N TRP A 80 5.41 7.19 -2.69
CA TRP A 80 4.55 6.45 -1.76
C TRP A 80 5.13 5.09 -1.39
N ALA A 81 5.57 4.31 -2.38
CA ALA A 81 6.17 3.00 -2.13
C ALA A 81 7.48 3.10 -1.31
N ASN A 82 8.29 4.14 -1.56
CA ASN A 82 9.48 4.40 -0.76
C ASN A 82 9.13 4.77 0.67
N LYS A 83 8.14 5.64 0.88
CA LYS A 83 7.69 6.04 2.21
C LYS A 83 7.11 4.87 3.00
N VAL A 84 6.28 4.03 2.39
CA VAL A 84 5.78 2.78 2.99
C VAL A 84 6.92 1.93 3.55
N ALA A 85 7.97 1.69 2.76
CA ALA A 85 9.10 0.90 3.20
C ALA A 85 9.87 1.59 4.33
N ILE A 86 10.16 2.90 4.22
CA ILE A 86 10.90 3.66 5.23
C ILE A 86 10.15 3.69 6.56
N GLU A 87 8.87 4.03 6.57
CA GLU A 87 8.09 4.18 7.81
C GLU A 87 7.97 2.86 8.58
N TYR A 88 7.87 1.73 7.86
CA TYR A 88 7.89 0.40 8.48
C TYR A 88 9.30 -0.01 8.94
N GLU A 89 10.32 0.14 8.09
CA GLU A 89 11.70 -0.27 8.37
C GLU A 89 12.31 0.54 9.52
N SER A 90 11.93 1.81 9.67
CA SER A 90 12.32 2.67 10.79
C SER A 90 11.51 2.41 12.07
N GLY A 91 10.48 1.58 12.02
CA GLY A 91 9.64 1.23 13.17
C GLY A 91 8.61 2.29 13.58
N ASN A 92 8.40 3.32 12.76
CA ASN A 92 7.39 4.36 13.01
C ASN A 92 5.99 3.77 12.86
N ALA A 93 5.73 3.10 11.73
CA ALA A 93 4.50 2.38 11.47
C ALA A 93 4.65 0.90 11.88
N GLN A 94 3.70 0.39 12.66
CA GLN A 94 3.73 -1.00 13.11
C GLN A 94 3.30 -1.98 12.01
N GLN A 95 2.33 -1.57 11.21
CA GLN A 95 1.74 -2.35 10.13
C GLN A 95 1.26 -1.42 9.01
N ILE A 96 1.50 -1.80 7.77
CA ILE A 96 1.05 -1.03 6.60
C ILE A 96 0.40 -1.97 5.59
N LEU A 97 -0.79 -1.60 5.13
CA LEU A 97 -1.44 -2.16 3.95
C LEU A 97 -1.36 -1.12 2.83
N PHE A 98 -0.80 -1.50 1.68
CA PHE A 98 -0.56 -0.61 0.55
C PHE A 98 -1.21 -1.14 -0.73
N LEU A 99 -2.26 -0.45 -1.19
CA LEU A 99 -3.04 -0.81 -2.37
C LEU A 99 -2.56 -0.02 -3.58
N VAL A 100 -2.06 -0.71 -4.61
CA VAL A 100 -1.52 -0.07 -5.81
C VAL A 100 -1.72 -0.92 -7.07
N PRO A 101 -1.52 -0.35 -8.28
CA PRO A 101 -1.44 -1.13 -9.49
C PRO A 101 -0.30 -2.15 -9.46
N SER A 102 -0.54 -3.36 -9.96
CA SER A 102 0.47 -4.43 -10.01
C SER A 102 1.47 -4.19 -11.16
N ARG A 103 2.48 -3.35 -10.91
CA ARG A 103 3.56 -2.99 -11.85
C ARG A 103 4.85 -3.73 -11.55
N THR A 104 4.87 -5.03 -11.84
CA THR A 104 5.96 -5.98 -11.50
C THR A 104 7.32 -5.63 -12.07
N ASP A 105 7.36 -4.82 -13.12
CA ASP A 105 8.55 -4.36 -13.84
C ASP A 105 9.29 -3.21 -13.13
N THR A 106 8.59 -2.46 -12.27
CA THR A 106 9.14 -1.28 -11.59
C THR A 106 10.06 -1.62 -10.41
N GLN A 107 11.04 -0.75 -10.13
CA GLN A 107 11.99 -0.96 -9.03
C GLN A 107 11.31 -0.94 -7.65
N TRP A 108 10.35 -0.04 -7.44
CA TRP A 108 9.64 0.04 -6.16
C TRP A 108 8.81 -1.22 -5.90
N TYR A 109 8.20 -1.82 -6.94
CA TYR A 109 7.46 -3.08 -6.79
C TYR A 109 8.42 -4.20 -6.38
N LYS A 110 9.59 -4.29 -7.05
CA LYS A 110 10.61 -5.29 -6.71
C LYS A 110 11.07 -5.16 -5.26
N ARG A 111 11.29 -3.94 -4.75
CA ARG A 111 11.59 -3.71 -3.33
C ARG A 111 10.46 -4.25 -2.43
N LEU A 112 9.22 -3.87 -2.70
CA LEU A 112 8.07 -4.30 -1.88
C LEU A 112 7.73 -5.79 -2.02
N SER A 113 8.19 -6.46 -3.08
CA SER A 113 7.96 -7.89 -3.32
C SER A 113 8.62 -8.83 -2.29
N GLU A 114 9.51 -8.29 -1.45
CA GLU A 114 10.10 -8.98 -0.30
C GLU A 114 9.12 -9.10 0.88
N TYR A 115 8.00 -8.36 0.84
CA TYR A 115 6.92 -8.42 1.83
C TYR A 115 5.73 -9.28 1.33
N PRO A 116 4.88 -9.78 2.25
CA PRO A 116 3.62 -10.41 1.90
C PRO A 116 2.80 -9.53 0.94
N ARG A 117 2.13 -10.17 -0.02
CA ARG A 117 1.25 -9.48 -0.96
C ARG A 117 0.10 -10.36 -1.41
N CYS A 118 -1.00 -9.73 -1.81
CA CYS A 118 -2.14 -10.35 -2.48
C CYS A 118 -2.27 -9.75 -3.88
N ASN A 119 -2.08 -10.57 -4.92
CA ASN A 119 -2.39 -10.20 -6.29
C ASN A 119 -3.91 -10.36 -6.48
N ILE A 120 -4.65 -9.25 -6.45
CA ILE A 120 -6.12 -9.27 -6.44
C ILE A 120 -6.63 -9.77 -7.79
N HIS A 121 -7.56 -10.73 -7.77
CA HIS A 121 -8.20 -11.26 -8.97
C HIS A 121 -9.18 -10.26 -9.57
N GLY A 122 -9.22 -10.22 -10.91
CA GLY A 122 -10.08 -9.29 -11.64
C GLY A 122 -9.58 -7.85 -11.59
N ARG A 123 -10.51 -6.92 -11.78
CA ARG A 123 -10.24 -5.48 -11.81
C ARG A 123 -11.07 -4.79 -10.76
N LEU A 124 -10.42 -4.09 -9.84
CA LEU A 124 -11.12 -3.31 -8.82
C LEU A 124 -11.94 -2.20 -9.49
N LYS A 125 -13.19 -2.05 -9.06
CA LYS A 125 -14.08 -0.96 -9.46
C LYS A 125 -13.97 0.14 -8.42
N PHE A 126 -12.95 0.99 -8.54
CA PHE A 126 -12.81 2.13 -7.65
C PHE A 126 -14.03 3.04 -7.80
N LEU A 127 -14.54 3.55 -6.67
CA LEU A 127 -15.62 4.53 -6.69
C LEU A 127 -14.96 5.88 -6.98
N ASN A 128 -15.35 6.57 -8.05
CA ASN A 128 -14.98 7.97 -8.26
C ASN A 128 -16.00 8.66 -9.18
N ALA A 129 -15.90 9.99 -9.32
CA ALA A 129 -16.83 10.78 -10.12
C ALA A 129 -16.76 10.49 -11.65
N LYS A 130 -15.63 9.97 -12.16
CA LYS A 130 -15.38 9.77 -13.62
C LYS A 130 -15.59 8.34 -14.12
N ASN A 131 -15.17 7.34 -13.37
CA ASN A 131 -15.50 5.93 -13.53
C ASN A 131 -16.78 5.66 -12.74
N LYS A 132 -17.91 5.71 -13.45
CA LYS A 132 -19.25 5.31 -12.99
C LYS A 132 -19.34 3.82 -12.57
N GLY A 133 -18.47 3.34 -11.69
CA GLY A 133 -18.32 1.92 -11.33
C GLY A 133 -17.58 1.06 -12.37
N ASN A 134 -16.87 1.68 -13.31
CA ASN A 134 -16.07 0.94 -14.30
C ASN A 134 -14.83 0.31 -13.64
N ALA A 135 -14.50 -0.89 -14.10
CA ALA A 135 -13.31 -1.62 -13.68
C ALA A 135 -12.03 -0.83 -14.02
N ALA A 136 -11.08 -0.79 -13.10
CA ALA A 136 -9.75 -0.24 -13.37
C ALA A 136 -9.11 -0.95 -14.58
N PRO A 137 -8.42 -0.21 -15.48
CA PRO A 137 -7.79 -0.84 -16.64
C PRO A 137 -6.56 -1.69 -16.27
N PHE A 138 -6.11 -1.64 -15.02
CA PHE A 138 -4.90 -2.30 -14.52
C PHE A 138 -5.19 -3.30 -13.40
N PRO A 139 -4.33 -4.33 -13.23
CA PRO A 139 -4.40 -5.24 -12.08
C PRO A 139 -4.02 -4.50 -10.80
N SER A 140 -4.54 -4.96 -9.66
CA SER A 140 -4.23 -4.41 -8.34
C SER A 140 -3.47 -5.41 -7.49
N VAL A 141 -2.57 -4.90 -6.65
CA VAL A 141 -1.85 -5.66 -5.63
C VAL A 141 -2.03 -4.96 -4.29
N LEU A 142 -2.23 -5.75 -3.24
CA LEU A 142 -2.21 -5.28 -1.85
C LEU A 142 -0.95 -5.81 -1.18
N PHE A 143 0.01 -4.93 -0.89
CA PHE A 143 1.18 -5.28 -0.08
C PHE A 143 0.85 -5.17 1.40
N TYR A 144 1.47 -6.03 2.21
CA TYR A 144 1.39 -5.98 3.67
C TYR A 144 2.77 -6.00 4.29
N LEU A 145 3.10 -4.93 5.02
CA LEU A 145 4.30 -4.83 5.82
C LEU A 145 3.86 -4.99 7.28
N GLY A 146 4.26 -6.09 7.92
CA GLY A 146 3.91 -6.39 9.30
C GLY A 146 4.07 -7.86 9.68
N LYS A 147 3.78 -8.17 10.95
CA LYS A 147 4.03 -9.49 11.55
C LYS A 147 2.87 -10.49 11.39
N ARG A 148 1.65 -10.04 11.13
CA ARG A 148 0.42 -10.88 11.10
C ARG A 148 0.23 -11.61 9.76
N LYS A 149 1.28 -12.29 9.27
CA LYS A 149 1.30 -12.94 7.94
C LYS A 149 0.18 -13.97 7.74
N SER A 150 -0.10 -14.80 8.75
CA SER A 150 -1.17 -15.79 8.68
C SER A 150 -2.55 -15.15 8.56
N ARG A 151 -2.78 -14.07 9.31
CA ARG A 151 -4.03 -13.29 9.22
C ARG A 151 -4.15 -12.59 7.87
N PHE A 152 -3.05 -12.07 7.33
CA PHE A 152 -3.05 -11.48 6.00
C PHE A 152 -3.52 -12.50 4.95
N ARG A 153 -3.03 -13.74 5.02
CA ARG A 153 -3.53 -14.83 4.18
C ARG A 153 -5.02 -15.08 4.39
N GLU A 154 -5.44 -15.31 5.63
CA GLU A 154 -6.85 -15.59 5.99
C GLU A 154 -7.85 -14.57 5.38
N TYR A 155 -7.53 -13.28 5.43
CA TYR A 155 -8.46 -12.23 4.99
C TYR A 155 -8.46 -11.96 3.48
N PHE A 156 -7.33 -12.24 2.80
CA PHE A 156 -7.11 -11.81 1.42
C PHE A 156 -6.95 -12.96 0.42
N GLU A 157 -6.82 -14.22 0.85
CA GLU A 157 -6.68 -15.36 -0.08
C GLU A 157 -7.95 -15.66 -0.89
N LEU A 158 -9.13 -15.26 -0.40
CA LEU A 158 -10.39 -15.41 -1.14
C LEU A 158 -10.55 -14.43 -2.29
N ILE A 159 -9.79 -13.33 -2.31
CA ILE A 159 -9.90 -12.28 -3.34
C ILE A 159 -8.71 -12.25 -4.30
N GLY A 160 -7.68 -13.06 -4.07
CA GLY A 160 -6.47 -13.03 -4.86
C GLY A 160 -5.41 -14.03 -4.42
N GLU A 161 -4.35 -14.10 -5.19
CA GLU A 161 -3.20 -14.96 -4.89
C GLU A 161 -2.34 -14.33 -3.77
N VAL A 162 -2.34 -14.96 -2.59
CA VAL A 162 -1.49 -14.53 -1.46
C VAL A 162 -0.13 -15.19 -1.51
N ILE A 163 0.90 -14.35 -1.64
CA ILE A 163 2.31 -14.74 -1.65
C ILE A 163 2.95 -14.24 -0.36
N ILE A 164 3.47 -15.18 0.45
CA ILE A 164 4.27 -14.89 1.65
C ILE A 164 5.71 -15.32 1.34
N PRO A 165 6.65 -14.37 1.18
CA PRO A 165 8.05 -14.69 0.95
C PRO A 165 8.61 -15.54 2.09
N SER A 166 9.30 -16.63 1.74
CA SER A 166 9.68 -17.71 2.66
C SER A 166 10.82 -17.35 3.62
N ARG A 167 11.58 -16.27 3.38
CA ARG A 167 12.63 -15.74 4.29
C ARG A 167 12.88 -14.25 4.05
N ASP A 168 13.33 -13.56 5.10
CA ASP A 168 13.90 -12.22 5.03
C ASP A 168 15.16 -12.27 4.14
N ARG A 169 15.04 -11.84 2.88
CA ARG A 169 16.13 -11.96 1.88
C ARG A 169 17.40 -11.21 2.30
N THR A 170 17.27 -10.27 3.23
CA THR A 170 18.36 -9.48 3.79
C THR A 170 19.36 -10.34 4.56
N GLU A 171 18.87 -11.28 5.37
CA GLU A 171 19.70 -12.19 6.16
C GLU A 171 20.34 -13.25 5.26
N TYR A 172 19.55 -13.87 4.37
CA TYR A 172 20.06 -14.84 3.40
C TYR A 172 21.13 -14.25 2.48
N LYS A 173 20.94 -13.03 1.93
CA LYS A 173 21.97 -12.37 1.12
C LYS A 173 23.21 -12.04 1.94
N ARG A 174 23.08 -11.59 3.19
CA ARG A 174 24.22 -11.34 4.07
C ARG A 174 25.00 -12.62 4.37
N GLU A 175 24.32 -13.71 4.69
CA GLU A 175 24.94 -15.01 4.96
C GLU A 175 25.60 -15.62 3.72
N TYR A 176 24.89 -15.61 2.58
CA TYR A 176 25.42 -16.06 1.30
C TYR A 176 26.67 -15.27 0.89
N MET A 177 26.62 -13.94 0.96
CA MET A 177 27.78 -13.11 0.61
C MET A 177 28.94 -13.29 1.60
N LYS A 178 28.66 -13.47 2.90
CA LYS A 178 29.70 -13.81 3.89
C LYS A 178 30.38 -15.15 3.56
N GLY A 179 29.61 -16.19 3.25
CA GLY A 179 30.12 -17.49 2.86
C GLY A 179 30.93 -17.46 1.57
N TYR A 180 30.44 -16.74 0.56
CA TYR A 180 31.14 -16.55 -0.72
C TYR A 180 32.49 -15.84 -0.55
N MET A 181 32.55 -14.77 0.27
CA MET A 181 33.78 -14.01 0.52
C MET A 181 34.79 -14.81 1.35
N GLN A 182 34.34 -15.69 2.24
CA GLN A 182 35.23 -16.61 3.00
C GLN A 182 35.83 -17.69 2.09
N GLN A 183 35.05 -18.26 1.17
CA GLN A 183 35.56 -19.24 0.20
C GLN A 183 36.62 -18.65 -0.74
N ARG A 184 36.49 -17.39 -1.15
CA ARG A 184 37.49 -16.73 -2.01
C ARG A 184 38.79 -16.36 -1.28
N ARG A 185 38.75 -16.20 0.05
CA ARG A 185 39.95 -15.91 0.86
C ARG A 185 40.78 -17.15 1.21
N GLY A 186 40.23 -18.35 1.09
CA GLY A 186 40.94 -19.62 1.33
C GLY A 186 41.55 -20.24 0.07
N GLN A 187 41.50 -19.55 -1.07
CA GLN A 187 42.05 -20.02 -2.37
C GLN A 187 43.24 -19.15 -2.85
N HIS A 188 43.82 -18.34 -1.97
CA HIS A 188 45.10 -17.62 -2.16
C HIS A 188 45.99 -17.95 -0.98
#